data_AF-A0A931UE73-F1
#
_entry.id   AF-A0A931UE73-F1
#
_cell.length_a   1.000
_cell.length_b   1.000
_cell.length_c   1.000
_cell.angle_alpha   90.00
_cell.angle_beta   90.00
_cell.angle_gamma   90.00
#
_symmetry.space_group_name_H-M   'P 1'
#
loop_
_entity.id
_entity.type
_entity.pdbx_description
1 polymer ?
#
loop_
_entity_poly.entity_id
_entity_poly.type
_entity_poly.pdbx_seq_one_letter_code
_entity_poly.pdbx_strand_id
1 'polypeptide(L)' 'MRQFEYRILRANDVSEGTLDELGGEGWELVCSTQSIVYGSCLVLKREKSGLPDDA' A
#
# COMPACT_ATOMS: atom_id res chain seq x y z
N MET A 1 20.55 1.01 0.72
CA MET A 1 19.35 1.89 0.64
C MET A 1 18.13 1.01 0.81
N ARG A 2 17.10 1.42 1.58
CA ARG A 2 15.88 0.63 1.75
C ARG A 2 15.02 0.71 0.47
N GLN A 3 14.50 -0.42 0.01
CA GLN A 3 13.58 -0.47 -1.13
C GLN A 3 12.13 -0.50 -0.63
N PHE A 4 11.23 0.22 -1.29
CA PHE A 4 9.82 0.29 -0.94
C PHE A 4 8.94 -0.10 -2.11
N GLU A 5 7.85 -0.80 -1.82
CA GLU A 5 6.74 -1.05 -2.72
C GLU A 5 5.59 -0.10 -2.39
N TYR A 6 4.87 0.35 -3.41
CA TYR A 6 3.73 1.26 -3.25
C TYR A 6 2.47 0.64 -3.85
N ARG A 7 1.34 0.87 -3.20
CA ARG A 7 0.01 0.45 -3.67
C ARG A 7 -0.99 1.58 -3.51
N ILE A 8 -1.87 1.73 -4.49
CA ILE A 8 -3.02 2.66 -4.43
C ILE A 8 -4.27 1.83 -4.16
N LEU A 9 -4.97 2.14 -3.09
CA LEU A 9 -6.25 1.54 -2.74
C LEU A 9 -7.36 2.58 -2.97
N ARG A 10 -8.37 2.24 -3.76
CA ARG A 10 -9.53 3.13 -3.98
C ARG A 10 -10.44 3.05 -2.77
N ALA A 11 -11.04 4.17 -2.37
CA ALA A 11 -11.90 4.22 -1.18
C ALA A 11 -13.09 3.24 -1.24
N ASN A 12 -13.56 2.90 -2.43
CA ASN A 12 -14.64 1.92 -2.63
C ASN A 12 -14.19 0.47 -2.38
N ASP A 13 -12.88 0.22 -2.43
CA ASP A 13 -12.25 -1.09 -2.19
C ASP A 13 -11.78 -1.22 -0.71
N VAL A 14 -12.06 -0.21 0.13
CA VAL A 14 -11.67 -0.18 1.55
C VAL A 14 -12.79 -0.78 2.40
N SER A 15 -12.48 -1.88 3.09
CA SER A 15 -13.25 -2.39 4.22
C SER A 15 -12.33 -2.49 5.44
N GLU A 16 -12.88 -2.59 6.66
CA GLU A 16 -12.07 -2.83 7.87
C GLU A 16 -11.20 -4.08 7.72
N GLY A 17 -11.76 -5.18 7.17
CA GLY A 17 -11.01 -6.40 6.91
C GLY A 17 -9.85 -6.21 5.92
N THR A 18 -10.04 -5.40 4.87
CA THR A 18 -8.97 -5.07 3.92
C THR A 18 -7.83 -4.31 4.60
N LEU A 19 -8.13 -3.41 5.53
CA LEU A 19 -7.11 -2.64 6.24
C LEU A 19 -6.32 -3.51 7.23
N ASP A 20 -7.00 -4.41 7.92
CA ASP A 20 -6.36 -5.36 8.84
C ASP A 20 -5.42 -6.33 8.10
N GLU A 21 -5.85 -6.87 6.96
CA GLU A 21 -5.03 -7.72 6.10
C GLU A 21 -3.77 -6.97 5.61
N LEU A 22 -3.95 -5.75 5.11
CA LEU A 22 -2.84 -4.92 4.63
C LEU A 22 -1.87 -4.55 5.75
N GLY A 23 -2.37 -4.24 6.94
CA GLY A 23 -1.53 -4.00 8.12
C GLY A 23 -0.73 -5.25 8.52
N GLY A 24 -1.37 -6.43 8.47
CA GLY A 24 -0.71 -7.72 8.70
C GLY A 24 0.37 -8.06 7.67
N GLU A 25 0.19 -7.62 6.42
CA GLU A 25 1.19 -7.70 5.35
C GLU A 25 2.32 -6.66 5.45
N GLY A 26 2.27 -5.74 6.43
CA GLY A 26 3.27 -4.69 6.62
C GLY A 26 3.08 -3.47 5.73
N TRP A 27 1.90 -3.26 5.15
CA TRP A 27 1.57 -2.01 4.46
C TRP A 27 1.24 -0.90 5.45
N GLU A 28 1.80 0.28 5.19
CA GLU A 28 1.62 1.48 6.00
C GLU A 28 0.98 2.59 5.16
N LEU A 29 0.02 3.31 5.73
CA LEU A 29 -0.58 4.47 5.08
C LEU A 29 0.42 5.64 5.00
N VAL A 30 0.62 6.14 3.78
CA VAL A 30 1.45 7.31 3.51
C VAL A 30 0.59 8.56 3.43
N CYS A 31 -0.45 8.52 2.61
CA CYS A 31 -1.36 9.64 2.43
C CYS A 31 -2.71 9.20 1.86
N SER A 32 -3.71 10.06 2.03
CA SER A 32 -4.97 10.03 1.27
C SER A 32 -4.94 11.09 0.18
N THR A 33 -5.43 10.77 -1.01
CA THR A 33 -5.48 11.70 -2.14
C THR A 33 -6.77 11.53 -2.93
N GLN A 34 -7.12 12.52 -3.76
CA GLN A 34 -8.26 12.44 -4.67
C GLN A 34 -7.76 12.41 -6.11
N SER A 35 -8.00 11.29 -6.79
CA SER A 35 -7.69 11.09 -8.20
C SER A 35 -8.88 11.51 -9.06
N ILE A 36 -8.60 12.23 -10.15
CA ILE A 36 -9.60 12.57 -11.16
C ILE A 36 -10.16 11.29 -11.84
N VAL A 37 -9.32 10.25 -11.95
CA VAL A 37 -9.67 9.00 -12.64
C VAL A 37 -10.34 7.99 -11.69
N TYR A 38 -9.90 7.94 -10.43
CA TYR A 38 -10.27 6.88 -9.49
C TYR A 38 -11.05 7.35 -8.26
N GLY A 39 -11.29 8.66 -8.12
CA GLY A 39 -11.90 9.23 -6.93
C GLY A 39 -10.97 9.19 -5.72
N SER A 40 -11.54 9.11 -4.53
CA SER A 40 -10.78 9.05 -3.27
C SER A 40 -9.91 7.81 -3.21
N CYS A 41 -8.63 7.99 -2.87
CA CYS A 41 -7.61 6.94 -2.85
C CYS A 41 -6.75 7.04 -1.59
N LEU A 42 -6.22 5.90 -1.16
CA LEU A 42 -5.19 5.75 -0.13
C LEU A 42 -3.91 5.25 -0.78
N VAL A 43 -2.78 5.86 -0.44
CA VAL A 43 -1.45 5.44 -0.89
C VAL A 43 -0.76 4.73 0.27
N LEU A 44 -0.39 3.48 0.03
CA LEU A 44 0.26 2.61 0.99
C LEU A 44 1.71 2.37 0.57
N LYS A 45 2.60 2.21 1.55
CA LYS A 45 3.99 1.76 1.33
C LYS A 45 4.28 0.51 2.15
N ARG A 46 5.15 -0.35 1.64
CA ARG A 46 5.71 -1.48 2.39
C ARG A 46 7.21 -1.57 2.11
N GLU A 47 8.01 -1.87 3.13
CA GLU A 47 9.43 -2.15 2.92
C GLU A 47 9.57 -3.49 2.19
N LYS A 48 10.29 -3.48 1.07
CA LYS A 48 10.56 -4.70 0.31
C LYS A 48 11.58 -5.51 1.11
N SER A 49 11.13 -6.60 1.73
CA SER A 49 12.03 -7.60 2.30
C SER A 49 12.86 -8.15 1.14
N GLY A 50 14.14 -7.77 1.09
CA GLY A 50 15.03 -8.20 0.02
C GLY A 50 15.05 -9.72 -0.08
N LEU A 51 14.58 -10.27 -1.19
CA LEU A 51 15.14 -11.52 -1.68
C LEU A 51 16.60 -11.21 -2.07
N PRO A 52 17.56 -12.08 -1.71
CA PRO A 52 18.97 -11.82 -1.98
C PRO A 52 19.20 -11.62 -3.49
N ASP A 53 20.00 -10.60 -3.82
CA ASP A 53 20.82 -10.63 -5.03
C ASP A 53 21.60 -11.97 -5.04
N ASP A 54 21.62 -12.66 -6.19
CA ASP A 54 22.21 -13.98 -6.52
C ASP A 54 21.30 -15.23 -6.45
N ALA A 55 20.83 -15.64 -7.63
CA ALA A 55 20.60 -17.03 -8.04
C ALA A 55 21.28 -17.26 -9.40
#